data_AF-A0A3R7IE82-F1
#
_entry.id   AF-A0A3R7IE82-F1
#
_cell.length_a   1.000
_cell.length_b   1.000
_cell.length_c   1.000
_cell.angle_alpha   90.00
_cell.angle_beta   90.00
_cell.angle_gamma   90.00
#
_symmetry.space_group_name_H-M   'P 1'
#
loop_
_entity.id
_entity.type
_entity.pdbx_description
1 polymer ?
#
loop_
_entity_poly.entity_id
_entity_poly.type
_entity_poly.pdbx_seq_one_letter_code
_entity_poly.pdbx_strand_id
1 'polypeptide(L)'
;MLPGYATERKEIHDLVRSVFSRRIFSQAQRLSDLYENLILIVEGNIYDALGKIFFSEFWGALASLSFDYGLNVFFTSNDEQTAMLIYTLSKRKLTEYKTPLIRAKPKAIMWKT
;
A
#
# COMPACT_ATOMS: atom_id res chain seq x y z
N MET A 1 13.08 11.39 -1.13
CA MET A 1 11.86 10.69 -0.67
C MET A 1 10.72 11.69 -0.57
N LEU A 2 9.46 11.23 -0.63
CA LEU A 2 8.28 12.09 -0.45
C LEU A 2 8.29 12.67 0.97
N PRO A 3 8.26 14.01 1.16
CA PRO A 3 8.32 14.61 2.49
C PRO A 3 7.18 14.12 3.39
N GLY A 4 7.49 13.76 4.64
CA GLY A 4 6.51 13.25 5.62
C GLY A 4 6.17 11.77 5.49
N TYR A 5 6.75 11.05 4.51
CA TYR A 5 6.57 9.60 4.34
C TYR A 5 7.87 8.85 4.64
N ALA A 6 7.76 7.74 5.38
CA ALA A 6 8.82 6.75 5.49
C ALA A 6 8.63 5.66 4.44
N THR A 7 9.71 5.27 3.78
CA THR A 7 9.68 4.28 2.69
C THR A 7 10.51 3.06 3.07
N GLU A 8 9.92 1.88 2.97
CA GLU A 8 10.56 0.57 3.10
C GLU A 8 10.55 -0.13 1.74
N ARG A 9 11.67 -0.77 1.38
CA ARG A 9 11.77 -1.61 0.18
C ARG A 9 11.94 -3.07 0.60
N LYS A 10 11.17 -3.98 0.01
CA LYS A 10 11.22 -5.41 0.30
C LYS A 10 11.14 -6.24 -0.97
N GLU A 11 11.99 -7.27 -1.08
CA GLU A 11 11.86 -8.26 -2.16
C GLU A 11 10.55 -9.04 -2.03
N ILE A 12 9.95 -9.41 -3.16
CA ILE A 12 8.70 -10.17 -3.19
C ILE A 12 8.87 -11.52 -2.50
N HIS A 13 9.98 -12.23 -2.70
CA HIS A 13 10.22 -13.52 -2.04
C HIS A 13 10.33 -13.35 -0.51
N ASP A 14 10.94 -12.26 -0.04
CA ASP A 14 11.04 -11.96 1.39
C ASP A 14 9.70 -11.54 1.97
N LEU A 15 8.90 -10.78 1.22
CA LEU A 15 7.53 -10.45 1.61
C LEU A 15 6.71 -11.73 1.77
N VAL A 16 6.71 -12.59 0.77
CA VAL A 16 6.00 -13.89 0.79
C VAL A 16 6.43 -14.72 2.00
N ARG A 17 7.74 -14.90 2.22
CA ARG A 17 8.25 -15.61 3.42
C ARG A 17 7.82 -14.95 4.73
N SER A 18 7.78 -13.62 4.79
CA SER A 18 7.37 -12.87 5.98
C SER A 18 5.87 -12.90 6.25
N VAL A 19 5.04 -13.04 5.20
CA VAL A 19 3.59 -13.27 5.30
C VAL A 19 3.34 -14.65 5.91
N PHE A 20 3.97 -15.70 5.36
CA PHE A 20 3.80 -17.07 5.87
C PHE A 20 4.28 -17.24 7.31
N SER A 21 5.42 -16.64 7.66
CA SER A 21 5.92 -16.63 9.04
C SER A 21 5.19 -15.63 9.95
N ARG A 22 4.22 -14.85 9.43
CA ARG A 22 3.50 -13.76 10.12
C ARG A 22 4.39 -12.65 10.69
N ARG A 23 5.69 -12.66 10.40
CA ARG A 23 6.65 -11.64 10.84
C ARG A 23 6.32 -10.26 10.29
N ILE A 24 5.73 -10.19 9.08
CA ILE A 24 5.43 -8.91 8.42
C ILE A 24 4.50 -8.02 9.25
N PHE A 25 3.56 -8.60 9.98
CA PHE A 25 2.60 -7.84 10.80
C PHE A 25 3.29 -7.16 11.99
N SER A 26 4.23 -7.85 12.65
CA SER A 26 5.03 -7.24 13.72
C SER A 26 5.93 -6.11 13.21
N GLN A 27 6.41 -6.21 11.97
CA GLN A 27 7.20 -5.16 11.32
C GLN A 27 6.31 -3.98 10.95
N ALA A 28 5.13 -4.24 10.38
CA ALA A 28 4.15 -3.23 10.02
C ALA A 28 3.69 -2.43 11.25
N GLN A 29 3.34 -3.11 12.35
CA GLN A 29 2.96 -2.45 13.62
C GLN A 29 4.05 -1.48 14.11
N ARG A 30 5.30 -1.95 14.18
CA ARG A 30 6.42 -1.12 14.64
C ARG A 30 6.63 0.11 13.76
N LEU A 31 6.46 -0.05 12.45
CA LEU A 31 6.57 1.06 11.52
C LEU A 31 5.40 2.04 11.69
N SER A 32 4.16 1.54 11.78
CA SER A 32 2.96 2.37 11.91
C SER A 32 2.93 3.15 13.21
N ASP A 33 3.54 2.63 14.28
CA ASP A 33 3.68 3.33 15.55
C ASP A 33 4.68 4.49 15.48
N LEU A 34 5.63 4.46 14.53
CA LEU A 34 6.71 5.44 14.39
C LEU A 34 6.45 6.48 13.30
N TYR A 35 5.67 6.12 12.28
CA TYR A 35 5.46 6.92 11.09
C TYR A 35 3.99 6.98 10.73
N GLU A 36 3.45 8.19 10.64
CA GLU A 36 2.06 8.43 10.23
C GLU A 36 1.80 8.03 8.77
N ASN A 37 2.80 8.22 7.91
CA ASN A 37 2.67 7.90 6.49
C ASN A 37 3.77 6.94 6.05
N LEU A 38 3.38 5.72 5.68
CA LEU A 38 4.30 4.66 5.26
C LEU A 38 4.11 4.28 3.81
N ILE A 39 5.23 3.99 3.15
CA ILE A 39 5.28 3.43 1.80
C ILE A 39 6.03 2.11 1.87
N LEU A 40 5.43 1.06 1.34
CA LEU A 40 6.10 -0.22 1.10
C LEU A 40 6.27 -0.40 -0.40
N ILE A 41 7.51 -0.51 -0.85
CA ILE A 41 7.84 -0.87 -2.23
C ILE A 41 8.19 -2.36 -2.25
N VAL A 42 7.38 -3.14 -2.94
CA VAL A 42 7.59 -4.57 -3.15
C VAL A 42 8.26 -4.77 -4.49
N GLU A 43 9.51 -5.20 -4.47
CA GLU A 43 10.32 -5.38 -5.67
C GLU A 43 10.31 -6.84 -6.14
N GLY A 44 10.22 -7.05 -7.45
CA GLY A 44 10.25 -8.35 -8.10
C GLY A 44 8.90 -8.78 -8.67
N ASN A 45 8.92 -9.88 -9.41
CA ASN A 45 7.74 -10.40 -10.08
C ASN A 45 6.89 -11.28 -9.16
N ILE A 46 5.65 -10.86 -8.94
CA ILE A 46 4.69 -11.59 -8.10
C ILE A 46 4.38 -13.00 -8.62
N TYR A 47 4.35 -13.19 -9.94
CA TYR A 47 4.05 -14.49 -10.54
C TYR A 47 5.19 -15.48 -10.36
N ASP A 48 6.43 -15.00 -10.31
CA ASP A 48 7.60 -15.84 -10.07
C ASP A 48 7.71 -16.24 -8.59
N ALA A 49 7.17 -15.40 -7.69
CA ALA A 49 7.24 -15.61 -6.25
C ALA A 49 6.05 -16.35 -5.65
N LEU A 50 4.87 -16.31 -6.29
CA LEU A 50 3.65 -16.95 -5.80
C LEU A 50 3.24 -18.14 -6.67
N GLY A 51 3.20 -19.34 -6.07
CA GLY A 51 2.51 -20.49 -6.64
C GLY A 51 0.98 -20.36 -6.51
N LYS A 52 0.21 -21.08 -7.35
CA LYS A 52 -1.28 -21.04 -7.40
C LYS A 52 -1.99 -21.23 -6.05
N ILE A 53 -1.38 -21.95 -5.11
CA ILE A 53 -1.95 -22.27 -3.79
C ILE A 53 -1.84 -21.09 -2.81
N PHE A 54 -0.90 -20.17 -3.03
CA PHE A 54 -0.49 -19.16 -2.06
C PHE A 54 -1.16 -17.78 -2.25
N PHE A 55 -2.13 -17.68 -3.16
CA PHE A 55 -2.71 -16.39 -3.53
C PHE A 55 -3.60 -15.81 -2.42
N SER A 56 -4.46 -16.60 -1.75
CA SER A 56 -5.43 -16.08 -0.78
C SER A 56 -4.79 -15.42 0.44
N GLU A 57 -3.83 -16.09 1.07
CA GLU A 57 -3.15 -15.65 2.28
C GLU A 57 -2.30 -14.42 2.00
N PHE A 58 -1.63 -14.39 0.84
CA PHE A 58 -0.86 -13.24 0.41
C PHE A 58 -1.74 -12.00 0.19
N TRP A 59 -2.85 -12.14 -0.53
CA TRP A 59 -3.78 -11.03 -0.75
C TRP A 59 -4.45 -10.56 0.55
N GLY A 60 -4.81 -11.48 1.44
CA GLY A 60 -5.33 -11.13 2.77
C GLY A 60 -4.31 -10.34 3.59
N ALA A 61 -3.04 -10.75 3.56
CA ALA A 61 -1.97 -10.03 4.22
C ALA A 61 -1.75 -8.64 3.61
N LEU A 62 -1.71 -8.52 2.27
CA LEU A 62 -1.60 -7.22 1.60
C LEU A 62 -2.75 -6.27 1.94
N ALA A 63 -3.99 -6.79 1.99
CA ALA A 63 -5.15 -6.01 2.38
C ALA A 63 -4.99 -5.49 3.81
N SER A 64 -4.58 -6.36 4.75
CA SER A 64 -4.34 -5.96 6.14
C SER A 64 -3.21 -4.93 6.24
N LEU A 65 -2.08 -5.14 5.57
CA LEU A 65 -0.98 -4.16 5.54
C LEU A 65 -1.44 -2.79 5.02
N SER A 66 -2.30 -2.77 4.01
CA SER A 66 -2.76 -1.51 3.40
C SER A 66 -3.79 -0.78 4.24
N PHE A 67 -4.79 -1.50 4.78
CA PHE A 67 -5.93 -0.88 5.45
C PHE A 67 -5.80 -0.85 6.97
N ASP A 68 -5.27 -1.90 7.59
CA ASP A 68 -5.18 -1.99 9.05
C ASP A 68 -3.94 -1.26 9.57
N TYR A 69 -2.82 -1.32 8.84
CA TYR A 69 -1.55 -0.70 9.23
C TYR A 69 -1.24 0.60 8.45
N GLY A 70 -2.04 0.96 7.45
CA GLY A 70 -1.91 2.21 6.71
C GLY A 70 -0.70 2.27 5.74
N LEU A 71 -0.17 1.12 5.28
CA LEU A 71 0.95 1.11 4.35
C LEU A 71 0.46 1.40 2.92
N ASN A 72 1.06 2.39 2.27
CA ASN A 72 0.90 2.62 0.84
C ASN A 72 1.78 1.63 0.06
N VAL A 73 1.20 0.57 -0.49
CA VAL A 73 1.94 -0.49 -1.17
C VAL A 73 2.10 -0.21 -2.66
N PHE A 74 3.33 -0.28 -3.17
CA PHE A 74 3.67 -0.20 -4.58
C PHE A 74 4.46 -1.42 -5.00
N PHE A 75 4.40 -1.77 -6.29
CA PHE A 75 5.17 -2.87 -6.88
C PHE A 75 6.10 -2.35 -7.97
N THR A 76 7.29 -2.92 -8.04
CA THR A 76 8.29 -2.64 -9.09
C THR A 76 8.93 -3.94 -9.51
N SER A 77 9.31 -4.09 -10.78
CA SER A 77 9.85 -5.37 -11.27
C SER A 77 11.34 -5.57 -10.96
N ASN A 78 12.08 -4.47 -10.74
CA ASN A 78 13.53 -4.47 -10.52
C ASN A 78 13.99 -3.16 -9.82
N ASP A 79 15.28 -3.10 -9.52
CA ASP A 79 15.96 -1.99 -8.84
C ASP A 79 15.88 -0.67 -9.62
N GLU A 80 16.01 -0.71 -10.94
CA GLU A 80 15.86 0.47 -11.80
C GLU A 80 14.46 1.08 -11.67
N GLN A 81 13.41 0.26 -11.73
CA GLN A 81 12.03 0.72 -11.51
C GLN A 81 11.80 1.21 -10.08
N THR A 82 12.38 0.55 -9.08
CA THR A 82 12.35 1.02 -7.68
C THR A 82 12.97 2.40 -7.55
N ALA A 83 14.15 2.63 -8.15
CA ALA A 83 14.81 3.93 -8.15
C ALA A 83 13.96 4.99 -8.86
N MET A 84 13.36 4.65 -10.01
CA MET A 84 12.47 5.55 -10.75
C MET A 84 11.21 5.92 -9.96
N LEU A 85 10.61 4.97 -9.25
CA LEU A 85 9.47 5.22 -8.37
C LEU A 85 9.88 6.15 -7.21
N ILE A 86 10.99 5.87 -6.53
CA ILE A 86 11.51 6.70 -5.44
C ILE A 86 11.80 8.12 -5.93
N TYR A 87 12.42 8.26 -7.10
CA TYR A 87 12.68 9.55 -7.73
C TYR A 87 11.36 10.30 -8.01
N THR A 88 10.39 9.63 -8.64
CA THR A 88 9.08 10.21 -8.93
C THR A 88 8.34 10.65 -7.66
N LEU A 89 8.32 9.81 -6.62
CA LEU A 89 7.72 10.13 -5.33
C LEU A 89 8.40 11.34 -4.68
N SER A 90 9.73 11.47 -4.78
CA SER A 90 10.47 12.61 -4.23
C SER A 90 10.13 13.95 -4.90
N LYS A 91 9.69 13.92 -6.17
CA LYS A 91 9.30 15.11 -6.94
C LYS A 91 7.82 15.46 -6.79
N ARG A 92 7.02 14.56 -6.22
CA ARG A 92 5.59 14.79 -6.02
C ARG A 92 5.39 15.89 -4.98
N LYS A 93 4.72 16.97 -5.37
CA LYS A 93 4.22 17.98 -4.43
C LYS A 93 2.96 17.42 -3.78
N LEU A 94 2.92 17.41 -2.46
CA LEU A 94 1.69 17.16 -1.72
C LEU A 94 0.78 18.36 -1.96
N THR A 95 -0.18 18.23 -2.87
CA THR A 95 -1.26 19.20 -2.99
C THR A 95 -2.23 18.92 -1.87
N GLU A 96 -2.67 19.95 -1.14
CA GLU A 96 -3.88 19.83 -0.32
C GLU A 96 -5.00 19.32 -1.22
N TYR A 97 -5.45 18.08 -0.99
CA TYR A 97 -6.57 17.54 -1.74
C TYR A 97 -7.79 18.43 -1.44
N LYS A 98 -8.30 19.13 -2.46
CA LYS A 98 -9.65 19.68 -2.41
C LYS A 98 -10.58 18.50 -2.18
N THR A 99 -11.27 18.51 -1.05
CA THR A 99 -12.31 17.56 -0.66
C THR A 99 -13.17 17.23 -1.88
N PRO A 100 -13.40 15.95 -2.24
CA PRO A 100 -14.33 15.65 -3.32
C PRO A 100 -15.70 16.22 -2.93
N LEU A 101 -16.25 17.09 -3.78
CA LEU A 101 -17.63 17.56 -3.65
C LEU A 101 -18.54 16.34 -3.78
N ILE A 102 -18.96 15.79 -2.64
CA ILE A 102 -20.06 14.82 -2.62
C ILE A 102 -21.30 15.59 -3.07
N ARG A 103 -21.62 15.53 -4.36
CA ARG A 103 -22.93 15.97 -4.86
C ARG A 103 -23.95 14.92 -4.42
N ALA A 104 -24.48 15.07 -3.22
CA ALA A 104 -25.62 14.28 -2.78
C ALA A 104 -26.75 14.45 -3.81
N LYS A 105 -27.25 13.34 -4.38
CA LYS A 105 -28.47 13.38 -5.19
C LYS A 105 -29.62 13.91 -4.31
N PRO A 106 -30.46 14.84 -4.79
CA PRO A 106 -31.64 15.26 -4.04
C PRO A 106 -32.51 14.02 -3.77
N LYS A 107 -32.94 13.84 -2.51
CA LYS A 107 -33.96 12.83 -2.20
C LYS A 107 -35.24 13.21 -2.94
N ALA A 108 -35.76 12.29 -3.75
CA ALA A 108 -37.06 12.47 -4.39
C ALA A 108 -38.13 12.68 -3.30
N ILE A 109 -38.84 13.80 -3.39
CA ILE A 109 -39.98 14.10 -2.53
C ILE A 109 -41.08 13.09 -2.89
N MET A 110 -41.41 12.19 -1.97
CA MET A 110 -42.59 11.34 -2.11
C MET A 110 -43.83 12.18 -1.79
N TRP A 111 -44.70 12.39 -2.78
CA TRP A 111 -46.02 12.94 -2.56
C TRP A 111 -46.87 11.90 -1.81
N LYS A 112 -47.38 12.25 -0.63
CA LYS A 112 -48.46 11.49 -0.01
C LYS A 112 -49.76 11.88 -0.69
N THR A 113 -50.42 10.89 -1.29
CA THR A 113 -51.85 10.89 -1.64
C THR A 113 -52.72 11.00 -0.40
#